data_AF-A0A7X7G4E5-F1
#
_entry.id   AF-A0A7X7G4E5-F1
#
_cell.length_a   1.000
_cell.length_b   1.000
_cell.length_c   1.000
_cell.angle_alpha   90.00
_cell.angle_beta   90.00
_cell.angle_gamma   90.00
#
_symmetry.space_group_name_H-M   'P 1'
#
loop_
_entity.id
_entity.type
_entity.pdbx_description
1 polymer ?
#
loop_
_entity_poly.entity_id
_entity_poly.type
_entity_poly.pdbx_seq_one_letter_code
_entity_poly.pdbx_strand_id
1 'polypeptide(L)'
;MQCTEALGEPRPAAMEGGHQVMESLQAAVGEYAARLHHLFHDSVQDARLPDALRVAQYHVNMTEMSVELARLRPETRLEHGASATLLRGIRDSAAVLLKASASAREDRGAIDMGRLLEQFETGYQHFKSTVLEAGSTGEMPPRRMAAVLEYGSALRRMCNQASKATAYLDRYLDTASTRGGDAGAPEPALATTGREG
;
A
#
# COMPACT_ATOMS: atom_id res chain seq x y z
N MET A 1 5.07 26.17 -12.94
CA MET A 1 5.30 26.24 -11.49
C MET A 1 6.00 24.94 -11.11
N GLN A 2 7.28 25.03 -10.74
CA GLN A 2 8.22 23.92 -10.60
C GLN A 2 8.01 23.22 -9.25
N CYS A 3 7.72 21.91 -9.28
CA CYS A 3 7.70 21.03 -8.09
C CYS A 3 8.55 19.78 -8.37
N THR A 4 9.82 19.99 -8.73
CA THR A 4 10.78 18.91 -9.00
C THR A 4 12.13 19.20 -8.36
N GLU A 5 12.15 19.65 -7.09
CA GLU A 5 13.36 19.59 -6.26
C GLU A 5 12.99 19.12 -4.84
N ALA A 6 13.84 18.25 -4.29
CA ALA A 6 13.89 17.79 -2.90
C ALA A 6 13.19 16.48 -2.47
N LEU A 7 13.05 15.48 -3.35
CA LEU A 7 13.21 14.10 -2.89
C LEU A 7 14.65 13.70 -3.19
N GLY A 8 15.55 13.96 -2.24
CA GLY A 8 16.96 13.57 -2.32
C GLY A 8 17.11 12.08 -2.64
N GLU A 9 18.29 11.67 -3.12
CA GLU A 9 18.51 10.27 -3.48
C GLU A 9 18.09 9.34 -2.33
N PRO A 10 17.35 8.25 -2.62
CA PRO A 10 16.90 7.33 -1.58
C PRO A 10 18.12 6.80 -0.84
N ARG A 11 18.21 7.14 0.45
CA ARG A 11 19.30 6.71 1.33
C ARG A 11 18.92 5.35 1.92
N PRO A 12 19.62 4.25 1.58
CA PRO A 12 19.26 2.91 2.05
C PRO A 12 19.10 2.84 3.57
N ALA A 13 20.00 3.48 4.32
CA ALA A 13 19.93 3.55 5.79
C ALA A 13 18.66 4.23 6.34
N ALA A 14 18.13 5.24 5.64
CA ALA A 14 16.89 5.90 6.05
C ALA A 14 15.66 5.02 5.77
N MET A 15 15.69 4.25 4.67
CA MET A 15 14.63 3.28 4.35
C MET A 15 14.65 2.11 5.33
N GLU A 16 15.84 1.63 5.72
CA GLU A 16 16.01 0.58 6.74
C GLU A 16 15.47 1.03 8.11
N GLY A 17 15.76 2.26 8.53
CA GLY A 17 15.16 2.83 9.76
C GLY A 17 13.64 2.94 9.67
N GLY A 18 13.09 3.34 8.52
CA GLY A 18 11.64 3.37 8.29
C GLY A 18 10.99 1.99 8.35
N HIS A 19 11.67 0.95 7.84
CA HIS A 19 11.21 -0.42 7.92
C HIS A 19 11.12 -0.92 9.37
N GLN A 20 12.17 -0.68 10.18
CA GLN A 20 12.17 -1.03 11.61
C GLN A 20 11.04 -0.34 12.41
N VAL A 21 10.76 0.92 12.08
CA VAL A 21 9.62 1.64 12.68
C VAL A 21 8.31 0.97 12.32
N MET A 22 8.13 0.56 11.06
CA MET A 22 6.89 -0.10 10.62
C MET A 22 6.71 -1.49 11.24
N GLU A 23 7.78 -2.27 11.39
CA GLU A 23 7.74 -3.55 12.12
C GLU A 23 7.31 -3.36 13.58
N SER A 24 7.87 -2.34 14.24
CA SER A 24 7.52 -2.00 15.62
C SER A 24 6.05 -1.59 15.75
N LEU A 25 5.52 -0.81 14.79
CA LEU A 25 4.11 -0.45 14.74
C LEU A 25 3.21 -1.67 14.50
N GLN A 26 3.58 -2.57 13.59
CA GLN A 26 2.84 -3.81 13.37
C GLN A 26 2.78 -4.66 14.64
N ALA A 27 3.89 -4.81 15.35
CA ALA A 27 3.93 -5.54 16.63
C ALA A 27 2.98 -4.91 17.67
N ALA A 28 3.01 -3.58 17.81
CA ALA A 28 2.12 -2.86 18.72
C ALA A 28 0.63 -3.02 18.36
N VAL A 29 0.28 -3.00 17.07
CA VAL A 29 -1.08 -3.28 16.59
C VAL A 29 -1.48 -4.73 16.90
N GLY A 30 -0.57 -5.69 16.71
CA GLY A 30 -0.77 -7.10 17.08
C GLY A 30 -1.06 -7.30 18.56
N GLU A 31 -0.24 -6.72 19.43
CA GLU A 31 -0.45 -6.79 20.88
C GLU A 31 -1.75 -6.12 21.32
N TYR A 32 -2.10 -4.98 20.72
CA TYR A 32 -3.36 -4.30 21.00
C TYR A 32 -4.55 -5.17 20.59
N ALA A 33 -4.52 -5.75 19.38
CA ALA A 33 -5.56 -6.64 18.88
C ALA A 33 -5.76 -7.87 19.79
N ALA A 34 -4.66 -8.50 20.23
CA ALA A 34 -4.72 -9.65 21.14
C ALA A 34 -5.35 -9.28 22.50
N ARG A 35 -4.94 -8.14 23.08
CA ARG A 35 -5.54 -7.64 24.33
C ARG A 35 -7.03 -7.35 24.17
N LEU A 36 -7.44 -6.75 23.06
CA LEU A 36 -8.84 -6.42 22.81
C LEU A 36 -9.71 -7.67 22.70
N HIS A 37 -9.25 -8.69 21.97
CA HIS A 37 -9.93 -9.97 21.84
C HIS A 37 -10.11 -10.69 23.18
N HIS A 38 -9.10 -10.64 24.06
CA HIS A 38 -9.22 -11.23 25.40
C HIS A 38 -10.20 -10.49 26.33
N LEU A 39 -10.32 -9.16 26.18
CA LEU A 39 -11.19 -8.34 27.02
C LEU A 39 -12.64 -8.31 26.54
N PHE A 40 -12.88 -8.39 25.23
CA PHE A 40 -14.20 -8.27 24.63
C PHE A 40 -14.44 -9.40 23.63
N HIS A 41 -15.42 -10.26 23.92
CA HIS A 41 -15.89 -11.30 23.00
C HIS A 41 -17.01 -10.75 22.12
N ASP A 42 -16.67 -9.74 21.31
CA ASP A 42 -17.58 -9.07 20.38
C ASP A 42 -17.33 -9.59 18.95
N SER A 43 -18.29 -10.33 18.40
CA SER A 43 -18.19 -10.98 17.09
C SER A 43 -17.90 -10.00 15.93
N VAL A 44 -18.25 -8.72 16.10
CA VAL A 44 -17.94 -7.67 15.13
C VAL A 44 -16.47 -7.24 15.21
N GLN A 45 -15.88 -7.18 16.40
CA GLN A 45 -14.45 -6.89 16.56
C GLN A 45 -13.59 -8.06 16.07
N ASP A 46 -14.03 -9.29 16.35
CA ASP A 46 -13.37 -10.52 15.87
C ASP A 46 -13.30 -10.59 14.34
N ALA A 47 -14.28 -10.01 13.64
CA ALA A 47 -14.28 -9.92 12.18
C ALA A 47 -13.38 -8.79 11.63
N ARG A 48 -13.14 -7.72 12.41
CA ARG A 48 -12.45 -6.49 11.93
C ARG A 48 -10.97 -6.44 12.26
N LEU A 49 -10.56 -6.97 13.42
CA LEU A 49 -9.16 -6.99 13.84
C LEU A 49 -8.22 -7.65 12.80
N PRO A 50 -8.61 -8.76 12.13
CA PRO A 50 -7.78 -9.35 11.07
C PRO A 50 -7.49 -8.38 9.92
N ASP A 51 -8.39 -7.45 9.60
CA ASP A 51 -8.19 -6.50 8.51
C ASP A 51 -7.21 -5.40 8.87
N ALA A 52 -7.28 -4.89 10.11
CA ALA A 52 -6.28 -3.96 10.62
C ALA A 52 -4.87 -4.58 10.63
N LEU A 53 -4.76 -5.86 11.02
CA LEU A 53 -3.49 -6.59 10.98
C LEU A 53 -2.97 -6.79 9.56
N ARG A 54 -3.85 -7.09 8.59
CA ARG A 54 -3.47 -7.18 7.18
C ARG A 54 -2.97 -5.84 6.63
N VAL A 55 -3.62 -4.73 6.98
CA VAL A 55 -3.15 -3.39 6.58
C VAL A 55 -1.73 -3.14 7.10
N ALA A 56 -1.47 -3.40 8.38
CA ALA A 56 -0.13 -3.25 8.97
C ALA A 56 0.92 -4.11 8.24
N GLN A 57 0.59 -5.38 7.98
CA GLN A 57 1.49 -6.28 7.24
C GLN A 57 1.78 -5.79 5.81
N TYR A 58 0.79 -5.27 5.10
CA TYR A 58 1.01 -4.73 3.77
C TYR A 58 1.94 -3.50 3.79
N HIS A 59 1.85 -2.66 4.81
CA HIS A 59 2.78 -1.54 4.99
C HIS A 59 4.20 -1.99 5.33
N VAL A 60 4.39 -3.01 6.19
CA VAL A 60 5.72 -3.60 6.44
C VAL A 60 6.32 -4.11 5.13
N ASN A 61 5.59 -4.91 4.37
CA ASN A 61 6.06 -5.42 3.08
C ASN A 61 6.44 -4.28 2.12
N MET A 62 5.68 -3.17 2.11
CA MET A 62 6.02 -1.98 1.31
C MET A 62 7.36 -1.36 1.72
N THR A 63 7.64 -1.29 3.02
CA THR A 63 8.93 -0.76 3.51
C THR A 63 10.10 -1.68 3.15
N GLU A 64 9.94 -3.01 3.21
CA GLU A 64 10.95 -3.98 2.73
C GLU A 64 11.29 -3.75 1.26
N MET A 65 10.25 -3.65 0.41
CA MET A 65 10.42 -3.41 -1.03
C MET A 65 11.04 -2.05 -1.31
N SER A 66 10.80 -1.04 -0.47
CA SER A 66 11.45 0.28 -0.62
C SER A 66 12.97 0.20 -0.41
N VAL A 67 13.43 -0.64 0.53
CA VAL A 67 14.85 -0.91 0.77
C VAL A 67 15.45 -1.66 -0.43
N GLU A 68 14.77 -2.69 -0.94
CA GLU A 68 15.17 -3.42 -2.15
C GLU A 68 15.32 -2.48 -3.36
N LEU A 69 14.32 -1.63 -3.61
CA LEU A 69 14.33 -0.65 -4.69
C LEU A 69 15.47 0.37 -4.56
N ALA A 70 15.77 0.83 -3.34
CA ALA A 70 16.89 1.74 -3.09
C ALA A 70 18.24 1.08 -3.43
N ARG A 71 18.41 -0.21 -3.10
CA ARG A 71 19.62 -0.98 -3.40
C ARG A 71 19.79 -1.26 -4.89
N LEU A 72 18.70 -1.55 -5.61
CA LEU A 72 18.73 -1.84 -7.04
C LEU A 72 18.91 -0.59 -7.93
N ARG A 73 18.56 0.60 -7.42
CA ARG A 73 18.51 1.85 -8.19
C ARG A 73 19.80 2.14 -9.00
N PRO A 74 21.04 1.99 -8.45
CA PRO A 74 22.26 2.30 -9.20
C PRO A 74 22.42 1.49 -10.49
N GLU A 75 22.01 0.21 -10.47
CA GLU A 75 22.16 -0.72 -11.60
C GLU A 75 21.07 -0.51 -12.68
N THR A 76 20.04 0.27 -12.37
CA THR A 76 18.86 0.49 -13.23
C THR A 76 18.89 1.81 -14.00
N ARG A 77 20.01 2.53 -13.94
CA ARG A 77 20.16 3.82 -14.61
C ARG A 77 20.21 3.59 -16.12
N LEU A 78 19.16 3.96 -16.84
CA LEU A 78 19.08 3.92 -18.30
C LEU A 78 18.99 5.36 -18.82
N GLU A 79 19.93 5.76 -19.67
CA GLU A 79 20.02 7.15 -20.15
C GLU A 79 19.06 7.41 -21.31
N HIS A 80 19.06 6.52 -22.32
CA HIS A 80 18.34 6.72 -23.59
C HIS A 80 17.64 5.44 -24.06
N GLY A 81 16.74 5.58 -25.04
CA GLY A 81 16.04 4.47 -25.68
C GLY A 81 14.67 4.16 -25.08
N ALA A 82 13.94 3.24 -25.73
CA ALA A 82 12.57 2.87 -25.35
C ALA A 82 12.50 2.33 -23.91
N SER A 83 13.44 1.46 -23.52
CA SER A 83 13.55 0.93 -22.16
C SER A 83 13.70 2.01 -21.09
N ALA A 84 14.46 3.08 -21.37
CA ALA A 84 14.63 4.20 -20.43
C ALA A 84 13.32 5.00 -20.26
N THR A 85 12.61 5.25 -21.37
CA THR A 85 11.32 5.94 -21.36
C THR A 85 10.25 5.14 -20.62
N LEU A 86 10.15 3.83 -20.89
CA LEU A 86 9.19 2.96 -20.22
C LEU A 86 9.51 2.79 -18.74
N LEU A 87 10.80 2.70 -18.35
CA LEU A 87 11.21 2.66 -16.95
C LEU A 87 10.78 3.93 -16.20
N ARG A 88 10.91 5.12 -16.81
CA ARG A 88 10.38 6.36 -16.23
C ARG A 88 8.86 6.32 -16.12
N GLY A 89 8.17 5.87 -17.17
CA GLY A 89 6.71 5.75 -17.16
C GLY A 89 6.17 4.86 -16.03
N ILE A 90 6.77 3.69 -15.80
CA ILE A 90 6.33 2.82 -14.69
C ILE A 90 6.66 3.41 -13.32
N ARG A 91 7.75 4.19 -13.19
CA ARG A 91 8.09 4.91 -11.94
C ARG A 91 7.09 6.01 -11.64
N ASP A 92 6.72 6.79 -12.65
CA ASP A 92 5.75 7.87 -12.51
C ASP A 92 4.36 7.31 -12.18
N SER A 93 3.94 6.25 -12.88
CA SER A 93 2.69 5.55 -12.60
C SER A 93 2.65 4.95 -11.19
N ALA A 94 3.76 4.36 -10.73
CA ALA A 94 3.87 3.85 -9.37
C ALA A 94 3.78 4.99 -8.35
N ALA A 95 4.46 6.12 -8.58
CA ALA A 95 4.41 7.27 -7.68
C ALA A 95 2.98 7.82 -7.52
N VAL A 96 2.20 7.89 -8.62
CA VAL A 96 0.78 8.26 -8.58
C VAL A 96 -0.03 7.29 -7.72
N LEU A 97 0.12 5.98 -7.97
CA LEU A 97 -0.61 4.95 -7.21
C LEU A 97 -0.26 4.98 -5.72
N LEU A 98 1.03 5.06 -5.39
CA LEU A 98 1.51 5.09 -4.01
C LEU A 98 1.01 6.34 -3.27
N LYS A 99 1.04 7.51 -3.94
CA LYS A 99 0.50 8.73 -3.37
C LYS A 99 -1.00 8.61 -3.11
N ALA A 100 -1.76 8.04 -4.04
CA ALA A 100 -3.18 7.80 -3.86
C ALA A 100 -3.47 6.83 -2.70
N SER A 101 -2.66 5.77 -2.55
CA SER A 101 -2.80 4.81 -1.45
C SER A 101 -2.50 5.41 -0.07
N ALA A 102 -1.67 6.45 -0.01
CA ALA A 102 -1.31 7.13 1.22
C ALA A 102 -2.32 8.20 1.65
N SER A 103 -3.17 8.69 0.73
CA SER A 103 -4.22 9.67 1.04
C SER A 103 -5.28 9.07 1.96
N ALA A 104 -5.85 9.88 2.86
CA ALA A 104 -7.01 9.47 3.67
C ALA A 104 -8.21 9.14 2.76
N ARG A 105 -9.16 8.34 3.27
CA ARG A 105 -10.34 7.94 2.49
C ARG A 105 -11.16 9.15 2.01
N GLU A 106 -11.29 10.16 2.86
CA GLU A 106 -11.99 11.43 2.55
C GLU A 106 -11.31 12.19 1.40
N ASP A 107 -9.98 12.17 1.36
CA ASP A 107 -9.17 12.85 0.35
C ASP A 107 -9.02 12.04 -0.95
N ARG A 108 -9.25 10.72 -0.89
CA ARG A 108 -9.20 9.86 -2.09
C ARG A 108 -10.35 10.16 -3.06
N GLY A 109 -11.47 10.72 -2.60
CA GLY A 109 -12.59 11.09 -3.46
C GLY A 109 -13.03 9.96 -4.40
N ALA A 110 -13.03 10.25 -5.72
CA ALA A 110 -13.39 9.30 -6.78
C ALA A 110 -12.19 8.49 -7.35
N ILE A 111 -11.05 8.45 -6.65
CA ILE A 111 -9.88 7.70 -7.12
C ILE A 111 -10.16 6.20 -7.06
N ASP A 112 -10.20 5.58 -8.24
CA ASP A 112 -10.29 4.13 -8.39
C ASP A 112 -8.89 3.51 -8.34
N MET A 113 -8.54 2.93 -7.18
CA MET A 113 -7.27 2.25 -6.98
C MET A 113 -7.08 1.03 -7.88
N GLY A 114 -8.17 0.33 -8.23
CA GLY A 114 -8.12 -0.81 -9.14
C GLY A 114 -7.70 -0.37 -10.53
N ARG A 115 -8.32 0.71 -11.04
CA ARG A 115 -7.96 1.31 -12.32
C ARG A 115 -6.51 1.82 -12.35
N LEU A 116 -6.03 2.44 -11.28
CA LEU A 116 -4.62 2.86 -11.20
C LEU A 116 -3.65 1.67 -11.25
N LEU A 117 -4.01 0.57 -10.57
CA LEU A 117 -3.21 -0.66 -10.59
C LEU A 117 -3.20 -1.31 -11.98
N GLU A 118 -4.34 -1.37 -12.67
CA GLU A 118 -4.45 -1.88 -14.04
C GLU A 118 -3.63 -1.06 -15.05
N GLN A 119 -3.65 0.27 -14.92
CA GLN A 119 -2.83 1.16 -15.74
C GLN A 119 -1.34 0.92 -15.50
N PHE A 120 -0.93 0.79 -14.23
CA PHE A 120 0.45 0.45 -13.89
C PHE A 120 0.85 -0.92 -14.46
N GLU A 121 0.00 -1.94 -14.32
CA GLU A 121 0.28 -3.30 -14.78
C GLU A 121 0.45 -3.34 -16.30
N THR A 122 -0.39 -2.62 -17.04
CA THR A 122 -0.29 -2.48 -18.49
C THR A 122 1.06 -1.87 -18.89
N GLY A 123 1.47 -0.78 -18.21
CA GLY A 123 2.78 -0.15 -18.42
C GLY A 123 3.95 -1.08 -18.08
N TYR A 124 3.83 -1.85 -16.99
CA TYR A 124 4.83 -2.84 -16.57
C TYR A 124 5.01 -3.95 -17.61
N GLN A 125 3.93 -4.50 -18.16
CA GLN A 125 4.05 -5.58 -19.16
C GLN A 125 4.73 -5.09 -20.43
N HIS A 126 4.41 -3.87 -20.88
CA HIS A 126 5.09 -3.24 -22.02
C HIS A 126 6.57 -2.96 -21.72
N PHE A 127 6.89 -2.42 -20.55
CA PHE A 127 8.27 -2.25 -20.10
C PHE A 127 9.04 -3.58 -20.10
N LYS A 128 8.46 -4.63 -19.54
CA LYS A 128 9.07 -5.96 -19.44
C LYS A 128 9.38 -6.53 -20.82
N SER A 129 8.44 -6.47 -21.76
CA SER A 129 8.66 -6.98 -23.11
C SER A 129 9.78 -6.22 -23.81
N THR A 130 9.80 -4.89 -23.74
CA THR A 130 10.84 -4.06 -24.38
C THR A 130 12.23 -4.31 -23.79
N VAL A 131 12.33 -4.50 -22.47
CA VAL A 131 13.62 -4.83 -21.82
C VAL A 131 14.13 -6.21 -22.23
N LEU A 132 13.24 -7.20 -22.34
CA LEU A 132 13.59 -8.54 -22.80
C LEU A 132 14.03 -8.56 -24.27
N GLU A 133 13.35 -7.77 -25.12
CA GLU A 133 13.72 -7.60 -26.52
C GLU A 133 15.09 -6.94 -26.67
N ALA A 134 15.36 -5.86 -25.93
CA ALA A 134 16.69 -5.23 -25.92
C ALA A 134 17.80 -6.21 -25.46
N GLY A 135 17.49 -7.15 -24.57
CA GLY A 135 18.41 -8.22 -24.19
C GLY A 135 18.64 -9.26 -25.27
N SER A 136 17.60 -9.63 -26.02
CA SER A 136 17.70 -10.64 -27.09
C SER A 136 18.40 -10.11 -28.34
N THR A 137 18.30 -8.81 -28.63
CA THR A 137 18.99 -8.14 -29.74
C THR A 137 20.43 -7.74 -29.40
N GLY A 138 20.86 -7.90 -28.15
CA GLY A 138 22.19 -7.53 -27.68
C GLY A 138 22.37 -6.03 -27.37
N GLU A 139 21.31 -5.23 -27.46
CA GLU A 139 21.31 -3.81 -27.07
C GLU A 139 21.47 -3.61 -25.56
N MET A 140 21.11 -4.61 -24.76
CA MET A 140 21.26 -4.61 -23.31
C MET A 140 22.03 -5.85 -22.81
N PRO A 141 23.14 -5.67 -22.07
CA PRO A 141 23.85 -6.81 -21.48
C PRO A 141 22.96 -7.60 -20.51
N PRO A 142 23.05 -8.96 -20.47
CA PRO A 142 22.17 -9.80 -19.65
C PRO A 142 22.11 -9.41 -18.17
N ARG A 143 23.27 -9.07 -17.57
CA ARG A 143 23.34 -8.63 -16.17
C ARG A 143 22.52 -7.36 -15.92
N ARG A 144 22.58 -6.40 -16.85
CA ARG A 144 21.83 -5.14 -16.76
C ARG A 144 20.34 -5.36 -16.98
N MET A 145 19.98 -6.22 -17.94
CA MET A 145 18.60 -6.64 -18.17
C MET A 145 17.99 -7.25 -16.90
N ALA A 146 18.70 -8.16 -16.24
CA ALA A 146 18.27 -8.78 -15.00
C ALA A 146 18.00 -7.73 -13.90
N ALA A 147 18.95 -6.83 -13.64
CA ALA A 147 18.82 -5.78 -12.62
C ALA A 147 17.63 -4.83 -12.90
N VAL A 148 17.42 -4.44 -14.16
CA VAL A 148 16.30 -3.59 -14.58
C VAL A 148 14.95 -4.29 -14.40
N LEU A 149 14.86 -5.58 -14.75
CA LEU A 149 13.66 -6.38 -14.55
C LEU A 149 13.37 -6.65 -13.07
N GLU A 150 14.40 -6.88 -12.27
CA GLU A 150 14.29 -7.07 -10.82
C GLU A 150 13.71 -5.81 -10.16
N TYR A 151 14.23 -4.63 -10.51
CA TYR A 151 13.69 -3.35 -10.06
C TYR A 151 12.23 -3.16 -10.46
N GLY A 152 11.88 -3.45 -11.72
CA GLY A 152 10.49 -3.36 -12.19
C GLY A 152 9.56 -4.32 -11.44
N SER A 153 10.04 -5.53 -11.14
CA SER A 153 9.30 -6.55 -10.38
C SER A 153 9.08 -6.11 -8.92
N ALA A 154 10.12 -5.59 -8.25
CA ALA A 154 10.00 -5.04 -6.91
C ALA A 154 8.99 -3.88 -6.85
N LEU A 155 9.04 -2.97 -7.83
CA LEU A 155 8.09 -1.86 -7.93
C LEU A 155 6.65 -2.35 -8.13
N ARG A 156 6.46 -3.36 -8.99
CA ARG A 156 5.16 -4.00 -9.20
C ARG A 156 4.62 -4.63 -7.92
N ARG A 157 5.44 -5.38 -7.18
CA ARG A 157 5.03 -5.95 -5.89
C ARG A 157 4.62 -4.84 -4.91
N MET A 158 5.34 -3.72 -4.89
CA MET A 158 5.03 -2.58 -4.02
C MET A 158 3.67 -1.95 -4.34
N CYS A 159 3.37 -1.71 -5.62
CA CYS A 159 2.06 -1.22 -6.06
C CYS A 159 0.91 -2.18 -5.69
N ASN A 160 1.14 -3.49 -5.82
CA ASN A 160 0.16 -4.50 -5.42
C ASN A 160 -0.13 -4.47 -3.91
N GLN A 161 0.90 -4.34 -3.07
CA GLN A 161 0.69 -4.25 -1.62
C GLN A 161 -0.02 -2.94 -1.23
N ALA A 162 0.30 -1.83 -1.89
CA ALA A 162 -0.38 -0.55 -1.68
C ALA A 162 -1.87 -0.60 -2.00
N SER A 163 -2.24 -1.25 -3.12
CA SER A 163 -3.64 -1.47 -3.47
C SER A 163 -4.35 -2.36 -2.45
N LYS A 164 -3.72 -3.45 -1.99
CA LYS A 164 -4.29 -4.32 -0.96
C LYS A 164 -4.47 -3.60 0.37
N ALA A 165 -3.45 -2.86 0.84
CA ALA A 165 -3.54 -2.06 2.05
C ALA A 165 -4.75 -1.12 1.99
N THR A 166 -4.96 -0.45 0.86
CA THR A 166 -6.10 0.45 0.67
C THR A 166 -7.44 -0.31 0.75
N ALA A 167 -7.58 -1.42 0.04
CA ALA A 167 -8.83 -2.20 0.03
C ALA A 167 -9.19 -2.78 1.42
N TYR A 168 -8.21 -3.28 2.17
CA TYR A 168 -8.43 -3.79 3.52
C TYR A 168 -8.71 -2.66 4.52
N LEU A 169 -8.10 -1.49 4.35
CA LEU A 169 -8.41 -0.31 5.15
C LEU A 169 -9.84 0.17 4.91
N ASP A 170 -10.28 0.24 3.65
CA ASP A 170 -11.65 0.64 3.33
C ASP A 170 -12.67 -0.34 3.94
N ARG A 171 -12.41 -1.65 3.86
CA ARG A 171 -13.26 -2.68 4.49
C ARG A 171 -13.30 -2.56 6.01
N TYR A 172 -12.15 -2.28 6.64
CA TYR A 172 -12.07 -2.05 8.07
C TYR A 172 -12.90 -0.83 8.51
N LEU A 173 -12.90 0.24 7.71
CA LEU A 173 -13.65 1.48 7.96
C LEU A 173 -15.15 1.31 7.68
N ASP A 174 -15.56 0.60 6.62
CA ASP A 174 -16.97 0.37 6.31
C ASP A 174 -17.68 -0.42 7.41
N THR A 175 -16.99 -1.42 7.96
CA THR A 175 -17.50 -2.21 9.09
C THR A 175 -17.58 -1.37 10.38
N ALA A 176 -16.89 -0.22 10.46
CA ALA A 176 -17.01 0.74 11.56
C ALA A 176 -18.28 1.59 11.45
N SER A 177 -18.56 2.10 10.25
CA SER A 177 -19.66 3.01 9.99
C SER A 177 -21.02 2.35 10.22
N THR A 178 -21.16 1.06 9.93
CA THR A 178 -22.38 0.28 10.22
C THR A 178 -22.73 0.25 11.71
N ARG A 179 -21.76 0.42 12.62
CA ARG A 179 -21.97 0.49 14.07
C ARG A 179 -22.57 1.84 14.52
N GLY A 180 -22.26 2.93 13.82
CA GLY A 180 -22.76 4.26 14.16
C GLY A 180 -24.22 4.49 13.77
N GLY A 181 -24.74 3.71 12.81
CA GLY A 181 -26.12 3.81 12.33
C GLY A 181 -27.15 3.04 13.16
N ASP A 182 -26.73 2.05 13.94
CA ASP A 182 -27.63 1.19 14.73
C ASP A 182 -27.73 1.60 16.22
N ALA A 183 -26.96 2.62 16.64
CA ALA A 183 -27.06 3.23 17.97
C ALA A 183 -28.24 4.23 18.09
N GLY A 184 -29.23 4.13 17.20
CA GLY A 184 -30.41 4.99 17.12
C GLY A 184 -31.73 4.27 17.42
N ALA A 185 -31.72 3.17 18.18
CA ALA A 185 -32.94 2.58 18.70
C ALA A 185 -33.37 3.31 19.99
N PRO A 186 -34.64 3.75 20.11
CA PRO A 186 -35.08 4.62 21.19
C PRO A 186 -35.04 3.92 22.56
N GLU A 187 -34.65 4.70 23.58
CA GLU A 187 -34.75 4.38 25.00
C GLU A 187 -36.06 3.62 25.32
N PRO A 188 -36.02 2.45 25.97
CA PRO A 188 -37.24 1.81 26.42
C PRO A 188 -37.87 2.69 27.50
N ALA A 189 -39.08 3.17 27.23
CA ALA A 189 -39.88 3.91 28.19
C ALA A 189 -39.99 3.12 29.50
N LEU A 190 -39.45 3.68 30.58
CA LEU A 190 -39.72 3.23 31.94
C LEU A 190 -41.23 3.38 32.19
N ALA A 191 -41.96 2.27 32.03
CA ALA A 191 -43.30 2.16 32.60
C ALA A 191 -43.16 2.16 34.12
N THR A 192 -43.42 3.31 34.72
CA THR A 192 -43.58 3.48 36.17
C THR A 192 -44.72 2.58 36.65
N THR A 193 -44.38 1.46 37.27
CA THR A 193 -45.25 0.72 38.18
C THR A 193 -45.43 1.55 39.46
N GLY A 194 -46.42 2.45 39.44
CA GLY A 194 -46.92 3.13 40.62
C GLY A 194 -48.20 2.45 41.10
N ARG A 195 -48.06 1.53 42.05
CA ARG A 195 -49.14 1.09 42.94
C ARG A 195 -49.08 1.99 44.17
N GLU A 196 -50.18 2.68 44.50
CA GLU A 196 -50.73 2.87 45.85
C GLU A 196 -51.79 4.00 45.89
N GLY A 197 -52.93 3.69 46.49
CA GLY A 197 -54.10 4.56 46.67
C GLY A 197 -55.40 3.75 46.65
#